data_AF-A0A1J3GWG2-F1
#
_entry.id   AF-A0A1J3GWG2-F1
#
_cell.length_a   1.000
_cell.length_b   1.000
_cell.length_c   1.000
_cell.angle_alpha   90.00
_cell.angle_beta   90.00
_cell.angle_gamma   90.00
#
_symmetry.space_group_name_H-M   'P 1'
#
loop_
_entity.id
_entity.type
_entity.pdbx_description
1 polymer ?
#
loop_
_entity_poly.entity_id
_entity_poly.type
_entity_poly.pdbx_seq_one_letter_code
_entity_poly.pdbx_strand_id
1 'polypeptide(L)'
;MEERLGGLRHLLTTVFLSAFATFLVKPVITDVTVAAVCSDPHDACSFAVYLTGVQQVTVGLGTMIMMPVMGNLADRYGIKTLLTLPMCLTILPPAILGYRRDRNFFYAFYIIKVLFDMVCQGAVDCLAQAYVAKNIPGRKRIT
;
A
#
# COMPACT_ATOMS: atom_id res chain seq x y z
N MET A 1 -7.48 -26.93 17.17
CA MET A 1 -6.43 -25.88 17.17
C MET A 1 -5.78 -25.80 15.78
N GLU A 2 -5.50 -26.95 15.16
CA GLU A 2 -5.00 -27.06 13.78
C GLU A 2 -5.88 -26.40 12.71
N GLU A 3 -7.20 -26.56 12.76
CA GLU A 3 -8.09 -25.98 11.72
C GLU A 3 -8.11 -24.44 11.71
N ARG A 4 -8.02 -23.78 12.88
CA ARG A 4 -7.92 -22.32 12.95
C ARG A 4 -6.57 -21.80 12.48
N LEU A 5 -5.50 -22.56 12.73
CA LEU A 5 -4.16 -22.21 12.27
C LEU A 5 -4.02 -22.42 10.75
N GLY A 6 -4.61 -23.49 10.22
CA GLY A 6 -4.73 -23.75 8.79
C GLY A 6 -5.52 -22.67 8.06
N GLY A 7 -6.62 -22.18 8.65
CA GLY A 7 -7.40 -21.06 8.13
C GLY A 7 -6.67 -19.71 8.18
N LEU A 8 -5.77 -19.50 9.15
CA LEU A 8 -4.96 -18.29 9.26
C LEU A 8 -3.76 -18.30 8.32
N ARG A 9 -3.25 -19.50 7.95
CA ARG A 9 -2.11 -19.66 7.04
C ARG A 9 -2.34 -18.93 5.71
N HIS A 10 -3.55 -19.04 5.13
CA HIS A 10 -3.89 -18.34 3.89
C HIS A 10 -3.78 -16.81 4.05
N LEU A 11 -4.29 -16.26 5.16
CA LEU A 11 -4.21 -14.82 5.43
C LEU A 11 -2.74 -14.39 5.61
N LEU A 12 -1.96 -15.14 6.39
CA LEU A 12 -0.54 -14.86 6.60
C LEU A 12 0.24 -14.89 5.28
N THR A 13 0.00 -15.90 4.44
CA THR A 13 0.61 -15.99 3.11
C THR A 13 0.24 -14.78 2.24
N THR A 14 -1.03 -14.38 2.22
CA THR A 14 -1.46 -13.21 1.42
C THR A 14 -0.85 -11.90 1.90
N VAL A 15 -0.77 -11.68 3.22
CA VAL A 15 -0.14 -10.48 3.81
C VAL A 15 1.35 -10.47 3.51
N PHE A 16 2.02 -11.62 3.65
CA PHE A 16 3.44 -11.75 3.32
C PHE A 16 3.73 -11.43 1.85
N LEU A 17 2.95 -12.00 0.91
CA LEU A 17 3.10 -11.70 -0.52
C LEU A 17 2.86 -10.22 -0.81
N SER A 18 1.84 -9.62 -0.20
CA SER A 18 1.52 -8.20 -0.37
C SER A 18 2.64 -7.30 0.15
N ALA A 19 3.19 -7.59 1.33
CA ALA A 19 4.31 -6.86 1.89
C ALA A 19 5.55 -6.99 1.00
N PHE A 20 5.88 -8.21 0.59
CA PHE A 20 7.00 -8.49 -0.30
C PHE A 20 6.91 -7.72 -1.63
N ALA A 21 5.73 -7.74 -2.28
CA ALA A 21 5.49 -6.98 -3.49
C ALA A 21 5.67 -5.47 -3.28
N THR A 22 5.17 -4.94 -2.16
CA THR A 22 5.30 -3.51 -1.83
C THR A 22 6.76 -3.10 -1.66
N PHE A 23 7.59 -3.93 -1.02
CA PHE A 23 9.02 -3.66 -0.85
C PHE A 23 9.80 -3.73 -2.16
N LEU A 24 9.46 -4.66 -3.06
CA LEU A 24 10.11 -4.75 -4.38
C LEU A 24 9.80 -3.55 -5.28
N VAL A 25 8.58 -3.02 -5.19
CA VAL A 25 8.12 -1.92 -6.06
C VAL A 25 8.73 -0.56 -5.67
N LYS A 26 9.07 -0.36 -4.39
CA LYS A 26 9.66 0.90 -3.89
C LYS A 26 10.89 1.39 -4.67
N PRO A 27 11.99 0.61 -4.79
CA PRO A 27 13.19 1.07 -5.50
C PRO A 27 12.94 1.26 -7.00
N VAL A 28 12.09 0.42 -7.61
CA VAL A 28 11.76 0.51 -9.04
C VAL A 28 11.04 1.82 -9.33
N ILE A 29 10.03 2.19 -8.53
CA ILE A 29 9.31 3.46 -8.73
C ILE A 29 10.27 4.64 -8.60
N THR A 30 11.15 4.66 -7.60
CA THR A 30 12.11 5.75 -7.44
C THR A 30 13.04 5.86 -8.64
N ASP A 31 13.53 4.74 -9.16
CA ASP A 31 14.39 4.72 -10.36
C ASP A 31 13.66 5.29 -11.60
N VAL A 32 12.42 4.84 -11.85
CA VAL A 32 11.63 5.38 -12.97
C VAL A 32 11.31 6.86 -12.78
N THR A 33 11.04 7.31 -11.56
CA THR A 33 10.76 8.72 -11.28
C THR A 33 11.99 9.60 -11.52
N VAL A 34 13.18 9.15 -11.11
CA VAL A 34 14.43 9.88 -11.33
C VAL A 34 14.76 9.93 -12.82
N ALA A 35 14.65 8.82 -13.54
CA ALA A 35 14.87 8.78 -14.98
C ALA A 35 13.89 9.67 -15.78
N ALA A 36 12.64 9.79 -15.33
CA ALA A 36 11.62 10.60 -16.01
C ALA A 36 11.72 12.10 -15.71
N VAL A 37 12.27 12.47 -14.55
CA VAL A 37 12.29 13.85 -14.05
C VAL A 37 13.65 14.51 -14.21
N CYS A 38 14.73 13.75 -14.11
CA CYS A 38 16.10 14.25 -14.13
C CYS A 38 16.74 13.88 -15.47
N SER A 39 16.34 14.63 -16.51
CA SER A 39 16.81 14.45 -17.89
C SER A 39 18.07 15.27 -18.21
N ASP A 40 18.38 16.30 -17.42
CA ASP A 40 19.53 17.18 -17.64
C ASP A 40 20.71 16.84 -16.70
N PRO A 41 21.94 16.59 -17.23
CA PRO A 41 23.09 16.16 -16.44
C PRO A 41 23.72 17.23 -15.53
N HIS A 42 23.25 18.49 -15.54
CA HIS A 42 23.87 19.60 -14.81
C HIS A 42 22.96 20.25 -13.76
N ASP A 43 21.70 19.85 -13.68
CA ASP A 43 20.78 20.35 -12.66
C ASP A 43 20.65 19.34 -11.49
N ALA A 44 20.71 19.86 -10.27
CA ALA A 44 20.45 19.04 -9.09
C ALA A 44 19.04 18.45 -9.21
N CYS A 45 18.93 17.12 -9.08
CA CYS A 45 17.69 16.33 -9.13
C CYS A 45 16.74 16.61 -7.94
N SER A 46 16.74 17.85 -7.44
CA SER A 46 15.99 18.37 -6.30
C SER A 46 14.48 18.28 -6.51
N PHE A 47 14.00 18.34 -7.77
CA PHE A 47 12.57 18.22 -8.05
C PHE A 47 12.02 16.80 -7.78
N ALA A 48 12.81 15.75 -8.04
CA ALA A 48 12.41 14.37 -7.70
C ALA A 48 12.33 14.17 -6.17
N VAL A 49 13.32 14.71 -5.43
CA VAL A 49 13.31 14.68 -3.97
C VAL A 49 12.11 15.47 -3.41
N TYR A 50 11.80 16.63 -3.99
CA TYR A 50 10.64 17.42 -3.59
C TYR A 50 9.31 16.66 -3.79
N LEU A 51 9.12 16.04 -4.96
CA LEU A 51 7.93 15.24 -5.26
C LEU A 51 7.77 14.04 -4.33
N THR A 52 8.86 13.34 -4.02
CA THR A 52 8.82 12.21 -3.07
C THR A 52 8.49 12.66 -1.66
N GLY A 53 9.00 13.82 -1.22
CA GLY A 53 8.65 14.43 0.06
C GLY A 53 7.17 14.79 0.15
N VAL A 54 6.63 15.48 -0.86
CA VAL A 54 5.20 15.83 -0.93
C VAL A 54 4.34 14.57 -0.91
N GLN A 55 4.73 13.53 -1.64
CA GLN A 55 4.01 12.25 -1.64
C GLN A 55 3.97 11.63 -0.25
N GLN A 56 5.11 11.56 0.46
CA GLN A 56 5.15 10.96 1.80
C GLN A 56 4.27 11.72 2.80
N VAL A 57 4.33 13.05 2.79
CA VAL A 57 3.51 13.89 3.69
C VAL A 57 2.02 13.71 3.38
N THR A 58 1.66 13.77 2.09
CA THR A 58 0.26 13.69 1.64
C THR A 58 -0.33 12.31 1.94
N VAL A 59 0.42 11.24 1.68
CA VAL A 59 0.00 9.88 2.00
C VAL A 59 -0.04 9.67 3.51
N GLY A 60 0.95 10.13 4.27
CA GLY A 60 0.97 10.03 5.73
C GLY A 60 -0.26 10.69 6.37
N LEU A 61 -0.58 11.92 5.97
CA LEU A 61 -1.78 12.63 6.42
C LEU A 61 -3.07 11.93 5.96
N GLY A 62 -3.12 11.45 4.72
CA GLY A 62 -4.29 10.71 4.22
C GLY A 62 -4.53 9.40 4.98
N THR A 63 -3.47 8.65 5.30
CA THR A 63 -3.59 7.38 6.06
C THR A 63 -4.12 7.61 7.48
N MET A 64 -3.75 8.72 8.14
CA MET A 64 -4.28 9.09 9.46
C MET A 64 -5.82 9.14 9.46
N ILE A 65 -6.42 9.64 8.39
CA ILE A 65 -7.88 9.77 8.25
C ILE A 65 -8.50 8.49 7.68
N MET A 66 -7.84 7.85 6.70
CA MET A 66 -8.39 6.68 6.02
C MET A 66 -8.35 5.40 6.87
N MET A 67 -7.34 5.22 7.73
CA MET A 67 -7.26 4.05 8.61
C MET A 67 -8.49 3.85 9.52
N PRO A 68 -8.99 4.86 10.26
CA PRO A 68 -10.21 4.67 11.06
C PRO A 68 -11.46 4.44 10.20
N VAL A 69 -11.55 5.08 9.02
CA VAL A 69 -12.65 4.84 8.08
C VAL A 69 -12.65 3.39 7.59
N MET A 70 -11.46 2.89 7.20
CA MET A 70 -11.26 1.49 6.82
C MET A 70 -11.61 0.55 7.97
N GLY A 71 -11.27 0.89 9.22
CA GLY A 71 -11.69 0.14 10.41
C GLY A 71 -13.20 0.01 10.53
N ASN A 72 -13.94 1.13 10.43
CA ASN A 72 -15.40 1.12 10.46
C ASN A 72 -16.02 0.33 9.28
N LEU A 73 -15.42 0.39 8.09
CA LEU A 73 -15.83 -0.44 6.96
C LEU A 73 -15.55 -1.92 7.20
N ALA A 74 -14.44 -2.26 7.85
CA ALA A 74 -14.04 -3.64 8.16
C ALA A 74 -15.06 -4.30 9.08
N ASP A 75 -15.56 -3.54 10.04
CA ASP A 75 -16.57 -3.99 11.00
C ASP A 75 -17.92 -4.25 10.35
N ARG A 76 -18.31 -3.46 9.33
CA ARG A 76 -19.59 -3.62 8.61
C ARG A 76 -19.56 -4.66 7.49
N TYR A 77 -18.53 -4.63 6.64
CA TYR A 77 -18.45 -5.47 5.42
C TYR A 77 -17.63 -6.75 5.62
N GLY A 78 -16.99 -6.89 6.77
CA GLY A 78 -16.16 -8.04 7.12
C GLY A 78 -14.70 -7.90 6.63
N ILE A 79 -13.77 -8.31 7.49
CA ILE A 79 -12.32 -8.18 7.27
C ILE A 79 -11.83 -8.89 5.99
N LYS A 80 -12.44 -10.02 5.60
CA LYS A 80 -12.02 -10.79 4.41
C LYS A 80 -12.27 -10.03 3.10
N THR A 81 -13.44 -9.41 2.96
CA THR A 81 -13.82 -8.61 1.79
C THR A 81 -13.01 -7.31 1.73
N LEU A 82 -12.74 -6.73 2.90
CA LEU A 82 -11.94 -5.51 2.96
C LEU A 82 -10.45 -5.76 2.65
N LEU A 83 -9.94 -6.98 2.83
CA LEU A 83 -8.57 -7.32 2.40
C LEU A 83 -8.41 -7.38 0.87
N THR A 84 -9.46 -7.74 0.13
CA THR A 84 -9.39 -7.80 -1.34
C THR A 84 -9.33 -6.43 -2.00
N LEU A 85 -9.95 -5.42 -1.38
CA LEU A 85 -9.98 -4.05 -1.88
C LEU A 85 -8.57 -3.42 -2.06
N PRO A 86 -7.69 -3.36 -1.04
CA PRO A 86 -6.36 -2.79 -1.17
C PRO A 86 -5.45 -3.63 -2.09
N MET A 87 -5.66 -4.94 -2.18
CA MET A 87 -4.90 -5.77 -3.13
C MET A 87 -5.25 -5.43 -4.59
N CYS A 88 -6.51 -5.14 -4.90
CA CYS A 88 -6.89 -4.69 -6.25
C CYS A 88 -6.36 -3.27 -6.54
N LEU A 89 -6.46 -2.37 -5.56
CA LEU A 89 -6.07 -0.96 -5.74
C LEU A 89 -4.55 -0.79 -5.93
N THR A 90 -3.73 -1.63 -5.30
CA THR A 90 -2.26 -1.56 -5.40
C THR A 90 -1.70 -2.05 -6.75
N ILE A 91 -2.49 -2.77 -7.55
CA ILE A 91 -2.10 -3.26 -8.88
C ILE A 91 -2.24 -2.16 -9.96
N LEU A 92 -3.15 -1.20 -9.76
CA LEU A 92 -3.43 -0.17 -10.76
C LEU A 92 -2.24 0.77 -11.05
N PRO A 93 -1.51 1.31 -10.05
CA PRO A 93 -0.37 2.19 -10.32
C PRO A 93 0.72 1.56 -11.19
N PRO A 94 1.28 0.36 -10.88
CA PRO A 94 2.32 -0.23 -11.72
C PRO A 94 1.81 -0.60 -13.13
N ALA A 95 0.52 -0.94 -13.28
CA ALA A 95 -0.07 -1.21 -14.59
C ALA A 95 -0.09 0.04 -15.50
N ILE A 96 -0.36 1.22 -14.93
CA ILE A 96 -0.35 2.50 -15.67
C ILE A 96 1.06 2.82 -16.16
N LEU A 97 2.07 2.59 -15.31
CA LEU A 97 3.47 2.85 -15.66
C LEU A 97 3.98 1.94 -16.79
N GLY A 98 3.43 0.73 -16.90
CA GLY A 98 3.75 -0.23 -17.96
C GLY A 98 3.17 0.12 -19.34
N TYR A 99 2.19 1.02 -19.44
CA TYR A 99 1.52 1.33 -20.70
C TYR A 99 2.29 2.34 -21.57
N ARG A 100 2.59 3.52 -21.01
CA ARG A 100 3.28 4.63 -21.70
C ARG A 100 4.15 5.41 -20.71
N ARG A 101 5.38 5.75 -21.13
CA ARG A 101 6.38 6.45 -20.31
C ARG A 101 6.51 7.93 -20.68
N ASP A 102 5.37 8.59 -20.87
CA ASP A 102 5.29 10.02 -21.19
C ASP A 102 5.12 10.87 -19.91
N ARG A 103 5.51 12.15 -19.95
CA ARG A 103 5.47 13.06 -18.80
C ARG A 103 4.05 13.27 -18.26
N ASN A 104 3.04 13.30 -19.13
CA ASN A 104 1.63 13.39 -18.72
C ASN A 104 1.15 12.10 -18.01
N PHE A 105 1.59 10.94 -18.48
CA PHE A 105 1.29 9.65 -17.85
C PHE A 105 1.98 9.51 -16.50
N PHE A 106 3.16 10.11 -16.34
CA PHE A 106 3.85 10.18 -15.05
C PHE A 106 3.05 10.97 -14.02
N TYR A 107 2.49 12.13 -14.37
CA TYR A 107 1.64 12.91 -13.45
C TYR A 107 0.33 12.18 -13.12
N ALA A 108 -0.31 11.53 -14.10
CA ALA A 108 -1.50 10.72 -13.86
C ALA A 108 -1.20 9.55 -12.91
N PHE A 109 -0.11 8.82 -13.16
CA PHE A 109 0.40 7.77 -12.27
C PHE A 109 0.66 8.32 -10.87
N TYR A 110 1.32 9.47 -10.74
CA TYR A 110 1.68 10.06 -9.45
C TYR A 110 0.42 10.38 -8.62
N ILE A 111 -0.57 11.04 -9.20
CA ILE A 111 -1.84 11.37 -8.52
C ILE A 111 -2.58 10.10 -8.11
N ILE A 112 -2.73 9.16 -9.03
CA ILE A 112 -3.44 7.89 -8.79
C ILE A 112 -2.73 7.08 -7.70
N LYS A 113 -1.40 7.00 -7.74
CA LYS A 113 -0.59 6.33 -6.72
C LYS A 113 -0.79 6.97 -5.36
N VAL A 114 -0.74 8.30 -5.25
CA VAL A 114 -0.96 9.02 -3.99
C VAL A 114 -2.34 8.69 -3.41
N LEU A 115 -3.40 8.76 -4.23
CA LEU A 115 -4.77 8.46 -3.77
C LEU A 115 -4.93 7.02 -3.28
N PHE A 116 -4.36 6.05 -4.00
CA PHE A 116 -4.45 4.65 -3.57
C PHE A 116 -3.55 4.33 -2.37
N ASP A 117 -2.35 4.91 -2.31
CA ASP A 117 -1.46 4.75 -1.17
C ASP A 117 -2.09 5.33 0.10
N MET A 118 -2.85 6.43 0.03
CA MET A 118 -3.60 6.95 1.19
C MET A 118 -4.56 5.93 1.82
N VAL A 119 -5.19 5.08 0.99
CA VAL A 119 -6.18 4.10 1.43
C VAL A 119 -5.51 2.76 1.80
N CYS A 120 -4.52 2.35 1.02
CA CYS A 120 -3.94 1.01 1.11
C CYS A 120 -2.76 0.92 2.09
N GLN A 121 -2.03 2.02 2.31
CA GLN A 121 -0.82 2.00 3.11
C GLN A 121 -1.16 1.69 4.58
N GLY A 122 -0.61 0.58 5.07
CA GLY A 122 -0.83 0.08 6.43
C GLY A 122 -2.22 -0.51 6.69
N ALA A 123 -3.17 -0.40 5.75
CA ALA A 123 -4.51 -0.99 5.91
C ALA A 123 -4.45 -2.52 5.94
N VAL A 124 -3.62 -3.14 5.10
CA VAL A 124 -3.43 -4.61 5.07
C VAL A 124 -2.89 -5.11 6.40
N ASP A 125 -1.87 -4.44 6.97
CA ASP A 125 -1.26 -4.82 8.24
C ASP A 125 -2.23 -4.65 9.41
N CYS A 126 -2.96 -3.53 9.46
CA CYS A 126 -3.95 -3.26 10.49
C CYS A 126 -5.09 -4.30 10.48
N LEU A 127 -5.64 -4.60 9.29
CA LEU A 127 -6.70 -5.59 9.12
C LEU A 127 -6.21 -7.01 9.44
N ALA A 128 -4.96 -7.33 9.09
CA ALA A 128 -4.36 -8.62 9.43
C ALA A 128 -4.24 -8.80 10.94
N GLN A 129 -3.74 -7.79 11.66
CA GLN A 129 -3.64 -7.81 13.13
C GLN A 129 -5.02 -7.90 13.79
N ALA A 130 -6.00 -7.14 13.31
CA ALA A 130 -7.38 -7.22 13.79
C ALA A 130 -8.00 -8.62 13.60
N TYR A 131 -7.75 -9.25 12.45
CA TYR A 131 -8.21 -10.61 12.17
C TYR A 131 -7.58 -11.65 13.11
N VAL A 132 -6.27 -11.56 13.32
CA VAL A 132 -5.53 -12.43 14.24
C VAL A 132 -6.06 -12.28 15.66
N ALA A 133 -6.23 -11.03 16.12
CA ALA A 133 -6.77 -10.74 17.43
C ALA A 133 -8.17 -11.37 17.63
N LYS A 134 -9.05 -11.28 16.63
CA LYS A 134 -10.40 -11.86 16.70
C LYS A 134 -10.42 -13.40 16.73
N ASN A 135 -9.39 -14.06 16.18
CA ASN A 135 -9.35 -15.52 16.06
C ASN A 135 -8.62 -16.24 17.19
N ILE A 136 -7.77 -15.55 17.97
CA ILE A 136 -7.01 -16.14 19.10
C ILE A 136 -7.77 -15.93 20.43
N PRO A 137 -8.06 -16.99 21.21
CA PRO A 137 -8.70 -16.87 22.53
C PRO A 137 -7.80 -16.13 23.54
N GLY A 138 -8.41 -15.32 24.40
CA GLY A 138 -7.73 -14.32 25.25
C GLY A 138 -6.62 -14.83 26.18
N ARG A 139 -6.49 -16.14 26.39
CA ARG A 139 -5.43 -16.75 27.21
C ARG A 139 -4.10 -16.95 26.47
N LYS A 140 -4.04 -16.70 25.16
CA LYS A 140 -2.82 -16.79 24.31
C LYS A 140 -2.46 -15.46 23.62
N ARG A 141 -3.15 -14.35 23.94
CA ARG A 141 -2.69 -13.03 23.54
C ARG A 141 -1.47 -12.69 24.41
N ILE A 142 -0.33 -12.47 23.77
CA ILE A 142 0.88 -12.05 24.45
C ILE A 142 0.59 -10.67 25.06
N THR A 143 0.68 -10.57 26.38
CA THR A 143 0.77 -9.30 27.12
C THR A 143 2.02 -8.55 26.67
#